data_AF-A0A2E7E403-F1
#
_entry.id   AF-A0A2E7E403-F1
#
_cell.length_a   1.000
_cell.length_b   1.000
_cell.length_c   1.000
_cell.angle_alpha   90.00
_cell.angle_beta   90.00
_cell.angle_gamma   90.00
#
_symmetry.space_group_name_H-M   'P 1'
#
loop_
_entity.id
_entity.type
_entity.pdbx_description
1 polymer ?
#
loop_
_entity_poly.entity_id
_entity_poly.type
_entity_poly.pdbx_seq_one_letter_code
_entity_poly.pdbx_strand_id
1 'polypeptide(L)'
;MAKGKTRHFMKTFIDIPRWVGVEEIVTVARSVKSLGRSLFVPKQPERIETFEQAVERLDLTEDAIKQRCRQYYMFAVIYAIAALLFMGYAIHVLFLKHYFTFITTVVLAVLLMTFAFREHFWYTQMKYRRLGFTFQEWLKSVFNY
;
A
#
# COMPACT_ATOMS: atom_id res chain seq x y z
N MET A 1 -40.33 -25.04 26.71
CA MET A 1 -39.15 -24.15 26.80
C MET A 1 -38.05 -24.68 25.87
N ALA A 2 -37.89 -24.17 24.64
CA ALA A 2 -36.81 -24.65 23.73
C ALA A 2 -36.44 -23.69 22.57
N LYS A 3 -36.80 -22.39 22.62
CA LYS A 3 -36.55 -21.46 21.49
C LYS A 3 -35.29 -20.58 21.64
N GLY A 4 -34.64 -20.59 22.81
CA GLY A 4 -33.48 -19.72 23.09
C GLY A 4 -32.12 -20.29 22.69
N LYS A 5 -31.94 -21.62 22.73
CA LYS A 5 -30.62 -22.27 22.58
C LYS A 5 -30.13 -22.37 21.14
N THR A 6 -31.02 -22.50 20.16
CA THR A 6 -30.66 -22.66 18.74
C THR A 6 -30.12 -21.38 18.08
N ARG A 7 -30.50 -20.20 18.58
CA ARG A 7 -29.98 -18.92 18.11
C ARG A 7 -28.48 -18.74 18.41
N HIS A 8 -27.97 -19.34 19.48
CA HIS A 8 -26.57 -19.20 19.87
C HIS A 8 -25.65 -20.12 19.05
N PHE A 9 -26.10 -21.34 18.75
CA PHE A 9 -25.35 -22.28 17.91
C PHE A 9 -25.23 -21.80 16.46
N MET A 10 -26.29 -21.23 15.85
CA MET A 10 -26.21 -20.71 14.47
C MET A 10 -25.26 -19.52 14.32
N LYS A 11 -25.12 -18.66 15.34
CA LYS A 11 -24.18 -17.53 15.29
C LYS A 11 -22.72 -17.97 15.36
N THR A 12 -22.42 -19.08 16.05
CA THR A 12 -21.05 -19.59 16.19
C THR A 12 -20.54 -20.28 14.90
N PHE A 13 -21.43 -20.87 14.09
CA PHE A 13 -21.05 -21.51 12.82
C PHE A 13 -21.15 -20.59 11.60
N ILE A 14 -21.89 -19.48 11.69
CA ILE A 14 -22.11 -18.52 10.60
C ILE A 14 -21.50 -17.17 11.00
N ASP A 15 -20.19 -17.17 11.23
CA ASP A 15 -19.39 -15.96 11.42
C ASP A 15 -18.61 -15.66 10.11
N ILE A 16 -19.36 -15.63 9.00
CA ILE A 16 -18.89 -15.37 7.62
C ILE A 16 -17.93 -14.16 7.55
N PRO A 17 -18.19 -13.00 8.21
CA PRO A 17 -17.24 -11.88 8.14
C PRO A 17 -15.87 -12.19 8.77
N ARG A 18 -15.83 -13.07 9.78
CA ARG A 18 -14.58 -13.51 10.42
C ARG A 18 -13.82 -14.55 9.58
N TRP A 19 -14.54 -15.39 8.84
CA TRP A 19 -13.93 -16.42 7.96
C TRP A 19 -13.36 -15.83 6.67
N VAL A 20 -13.98 -14.76 6.16
CA VAL A 20 -13.56 -14.08 4.93
C VAL A 20 -12.46 -13.05 5.20
N GLY A 21 -12.14 -12.76 6.47
CA GLY A 21 -11.15 -11.74 6.81
C GLY A 21 -11.60 -10.34 6.38
N VAL A 22 -12.88 -10.02 6.61
CA VAL A 22 -13.46 -8.73 6.22
C VAL A 22 -12.75 -7.58 6.92
N GLU A 23 -12.28 -7.80 8.15
CA GLU A 23 -11.52 -6.80 8.90
C GLU A 23 -10.17 -6.49 8.25
N GLU A 24 -9.45 -7.50 7.75
CA GLU A 24 -8.23 -7.29 6.97
C GLU A 24 -8.54 -6.52 5.69
N ILE A 25 -9.55 -6.94 4.91
CA ILE A 25 -9.95 -6.26 3.66
C ILE A 25 -10.34 -4.80 3.91
N VAL A 26 -11.08 -4.52 5.00
CA VAL A 26 -11.44 -3.15 5.38
C VAL A 26 -10.20 -2.35 5.79
N THR A 27 -9.23 -2.97 6.46
CA THR A 27 -7.95 -2.33 6.82
C THR A 27 -7.09 -2.02 5.59
N VAL A 28 -7.08 -2.93 4.61
CA VAL A 28 -6.49 -2.69 3.28
C VAL A 28 -7.16 -1.50 2.61
N ALA A 29 -8.50 -1.52 2.51
CA ALA A 29 -9.26 -0.48 1.85
C ALA A 29 -9.06 0.88 2.53
N ARG A 30 -8.95 0.91 3.87
CA ARG A 30 -8.60 2.13 4.61
C ARG A 30 -7.19 2.61 4.31
N SER A 31 -6.21 1.71 4.19
CA SER A 31 -4.83 2.04 3.82
C SER A 31 -4.73 2.59 2.40
N VAL A 32 -5.42 1.97 1.44
CA VAL A 32 -5.52 2.47 0.06
C VAL A 32 -6.19 3.85 0.04
N LYS A 33 -7.29 4.01 0.79
CA LYS A 33 -8.02 5.28 0.89
C LYS A 33 -7.20 6.38 1.58
N SER A 34 -6.44 6.06 2.61
CA SER A 34 -5.61 7.03 3.32
C SER A 34 -4.42 7.47 2.46
N LEU A 35 -3.80 6.53 1.72
CA LEU A 35 -2.79 6.85 0.72
C LEU A 35 -3.37 7.72 -0.38
N GLY A 36 -4.50 7.34 -0.98
CA GLY A 36 -5.21 8.17 -1.96
C GLY A 36 -5.51 9.57 -1.43
N ARG A 37 -6.04 9.70 -0.21
CA ARG A 37 -6.27 11.02 0.41
C ARG A 37 -4.97 11.80 0.62
N SER A 38 -3.90 11.15 1.05
CA SER A 38 -2.60 11.82 1.25
C SER A 38 -1.96 12.29 -0.06
N LEU A 39 -2.30 11.64 -1.18
CA LEU A 39 -1.78 11.97 -2.51
C LEU A 39 -2.63 13.04 -3.22
N PHE A 40 -3.95 13.05 -3.02
CA PHE A 40 -4.88 13.93 -3.73
C PHE A 40 -5.37 15.14 -2.94
N VAL A 41 -5.28 15.11 -1.60
CA VAL A 41 -5.58 16.28 -0.76
C VAL A 41 -4.24 16.83 -0.29
N PRO A 42 -3.67 17.84 -0.98
CA PRO A 42 -2.48 18.50 -0.48
C PRO A 42 -2.83 19.13 0.87
N LYS A 43 -2.30 18.57 1.96
CA LYS A 43 -2.26 19.28 3.23
C LYS A 43 -1.40 20.52 2.97
N GLN A 44 -2.02 21.70 3.03
CA GLN A 44 -1.26 22.94 2.99
C GLN A 44 -0.21 22.86 4.11
N PRO A 45 1.10 22.91 3.78
CA PRO A 45 2.11 22.80 4.80
C PRO A 45 2.05 24.04 5.68
N GLU A 46 1.78 23.84 6.97
CA GLU A 46 1.84 24.90 8.00
C GLU A 46 3.26 25.48 8.12
N ARG A 47 4.27 24.78 7.57
CA ARG A 47 5.65 25.23 7.42
C ARG A 47 6.24 24.70 6.11
N ILE A 48 6.62 25.59 5.20
CA ILE A 48 7.39 25.25 3.99
C ILE A 48 8.83 24.99 4.43
N GLU A 49 9.11 23.82 5.00
CA GLU A 49 10.48 23.40 5.27
C GLU A 49 11.11 22.87 3.98
N THR A 50 12.23 23.46 3.58
CA THR A 50 13.04 22.94 2.47
C THR A 50 13.74 21.65 2.90
N PHE A 51 14.07 20.79 1.93
CA PHE A 51 14.78 19.54 2.20
C PHE A 51 16.10 19.76 2.96
N GLU A 52 16.76 20.90 2.75
CA GLU A 52 17.95 21.32 3.49
C GLU A 52 17.68 21.52 4.99
N GLN A 53 16.59 22.19 5.36
CA GLN A 53 16.20 22.37 6.77
C GLN A 53 15.80 21.04 7.44
N ALA A 54 15.23 20.10 6.68
CA ALA A 54 14.93 18.76 7.18
C ALA A 54 16.20 17.93 7.38
N VAL A 55 17.18 18.02 6.47
CA VAL A 55 18.49 17.35 6.59
C VAL A 55 19.31 17.91 7.75
N GLU A 56 19.29 19.23 7.93
CA GLU A 56 19.95 19.94 9.04
C GLU A 56 19.33 19.57 10.40
N ARG A 57 17.99 19.44 10.47
CA ARG A 57 17.30 19.00 11.70
C ARG A 57 17.56 17.53 12.04
N LEU A 58 17.69 16.68 11.03
CA LEU A 58 17.85 15.22 11.20
C LEU A 58 19.31 14.76 11.29
N ASP A 59 20.28 15.67 11.22
CA ASP A 59 21.73 15.41 11.24
C ASP A 59 22.13 14.26 10.29
N LEU A 60 21.49 14.23 9.12
CA LEU A 60 21.68 13.15 8.16
C LEU A 60 22.89 13.44 7.28
N THR A 61 23.96 12.67 7.47
CA THR A 61 25.10 12.65 6.53
C THR A 61 24.60 12.30 5.12
N GLU A 62 25.12 12.97 4.08
CA GLU A 62 24.68 12.75 2.69
C GLU A 62 24.75 11.28 2.24
N ASP A 63 25.68 10.51 2.80
CA ASP A 63 25.84 9.08 2.52
C ASP A 63 24.71 8.22 3.10
N ALA A 64 24.18 8.57 4.27
CA ALA A 64 23.04 7.90 4.87
C ALA A 64 21.76 8.12 4.06
N ILE A 65 21.62 9.31 3.45
CA ILE A 65 20.50 9.64 2.57
C ILE A 65 20.56 8.78 1.30
N LYS A 66 21.73 8.67 0.66
CA LYS A 66 21.92 7.83 -0.54
C LYS A 66 21.62 6.36 -0.25
N GLN A 67 22.06 5.85 0.90
CA GLN A 67 21.81 4.47 1.30
C GLN A 67 20.31 4.20 1.51
N ARG A 68 19.60 5.10 2.20
CA ARG A 68 18.13 4.99 2.38
C ARG A 68 17.40 5.08 1.06
N CYS A 69 17.80 5.98 0.17
CA CYS A 69 17.25 6.11 -1.18
C CYS A 69 17.32 4.77 -1.95
N ARG A 70 18.49 4.12 -1.92
CA ARG A 70 18.69 2.81 -2.56
C ARG A 70 17.82 1.72 -1.93
N GLN A 71 17.67 1.72 -0.61
CA GLN A 71 16.81 0.77 0.09
C GLN A 71 15.34 0.93 -0.29
N TYR A 72 14.82 2.17 -0.31
CA TYR A 72 13.44 2.44 -0.72
C TYR A 72 13.17 2.00 -2.17
N TYR A 73 14.10 2.27 -3.09
CA TYR A 73 13.99 1.78 -4.45
C TYR A 73 13.98 0.25 -4.53
N MET A 74 14.89 -0.40 -3.80
CA MET A 74 14.97 -1.86 -3.78
C MET A 74 13.69 -2.49 -3.22
N PHE A 75 13.11 -1.94 -2.15
CA PHE A 75 11.84 -2.39 -1.61
C PHE A 75 10.68 -2.16 -2.59
N ALA A 76 10.63 -1.01 -3.25
CA ALA A 76 9.62 -0.75 -4.28
C ALA A 76 9.65 -1.80 -5.40
N VAL A 77 10.85 -2.16 -5.88
CA VAL A 77 11.04 -3.19 -6.91
C VAL A 77 10.64 -4.57 -6.40
N ILE A 78 11.04 -4.95 -5.19
CA ILE A 78 10.67 -6.24 -4.59
C ILE A 78 9.15 -6.37 -4.47
N TYR A 79 8.47 -5.34 -3.95
CA TYR A 79 7.01 -5.35 -3.84
C TYR A 79 6.32 -5.36 -5.20
N ALA A 80 6.87 -4.68 -6.21
CA ALA A 80 6.33 -4.71 -7.57
C ALA A 80 6.45 -6.11 -8.20
N ILE A 81 7.62 -6.76 -8.09
CA ILE A 81 7.83 -8.13 -8.58
C ILE A 81 6.90 -9.10 -7.86
N ALA A 82 6.82 -9.01 -6.52
CA ALA A 82 5.92 -9.85 -5.74
C ALA A 82 4.46 -9.65 -6.19
N ALA A 83 4.01 -8.41 -6.38
CA ALA A 83 2.65 -8.13 -6.87
C ALA A 83 2.39 -8.76 -8.24
N LEU A 84 3.36 -8.73 -9.17
CA LEU A 84 3.26 -9.39 -10.47
C LEU A 84 3.16 -10.91 -10.35
N LEU A 85 3.95 -11.53 -9.47
CA LEU A 85 3.88 -12.98 -9.21
C LEU A 85 2.52 -13.39 -8.65
N PHE A 86 1.99 -12.65 -7.68
CA PHE A 86 0.64 -12.89 -7.13
C PHE A 86 -0.45 -12.67 -8.18
N MET A 87 -0.28 -11.70 -9.09
CA MET A 87 -1.23 -11.50 -10.19
C MET A 87 -1.21 -12.68 -11.17
N GLY A 88 -0.03 -13.20 -11.51
CA GLY A 88 0.11 -14.41 -12.32
C GLY A 88 -0.51 -15.64 -11.65
N TYR A 89 -0.29 -15.79 -10.34
CA TYR A 89 -0.91 -16.86 -9.56
C TYR A 89 -2.45 -16.72 -9.51
N ALA A 90 -2.98 -15.51 -9.38
CA ALA A 90 -4.42 -15.27 -9.43
C ALA A 90 -5.04 -15.77 -10.74
N ILE A 91 -4.38 -15.53 -11.89
CA ILE A 91 -4.82 -16.03 -13.19
C ILE A 91 -4.82 -17.58 -13.21
N HIS A 92 -3.77 -18.21 -12.68
CA HIS A 92 -3.71 -19.66 -12.58
C HIS A 92 -4.87 -20.25 -11.74
N VAL A 93 -5.14 -19.65 -10.58
CA VAL A 93 -6.23 -20.04 -9.67
C VAL A 93 -7.62 -19.82 -10.30
N LEU A 94 -7.76 -18.81 -11.16
CA LEU A 94 -8.99 -18.55 -11.91
C LEU A 94 -9.33 -19.72 -12.85
N PHE A 95 -8.33 -20.30 -13.53
CA PHE A 95 -8.53 -21.50 -14.37
C PHE A 95 -8.96 -22.72 -13.57
N LEU A 96 -8.52 -22.84 -12.31
CA LEU A 96 -8.92 -23.90 -11.38
C LEU A 96 -10.33 -23.69 -10.77
N LYS A 97 -11.03 -22.59 -11.12
CA LYS A 97 -12.35 -22.20 -10.61
C LYS A 97 -12.42 -22.00 -9.09
N HIS A 98 -11.28 -21.78 -8.43
CA HIS A 98 -11.23 -21.45 -7.01
C HIS A 98 -11.47 -19.95 -6.79
N TYR A 99 -12.72 -19.51 -6.94
CA TYR A 99 -13.10 -18.09 -6.90
C TYR A 99 -12.72 -17.36 -5.59
N PHE A 100 -12.79 -18.04 -4.45
CA PHE A 100 -12.41 -17.45 -3.16
C PHE A 100 -10.90 -17.18 -3.06
N THR A 101 -10.09 -18.16 -3.48
CA THR A 101 -8.63 -18.03 -3.56
C THR A 101 -8.22 -16.97 -4.57
N PHE A 102 -8.96 -16.83 -5.66
CA PHE A 102 -8.74 -15.76 -6.64
C PHE A 102 -8.93 -14.37 -6.01
N ILE A 103 -10.06 -14.12 -5.35
CA ILE A 103 -10.37 -12.82 -4.74
C ILE A 103 -9.32 -12.46 -3.68
N THR A 104 -8.97 -13.40 -2.81
CA THR A 104 -7.97 -13.19 -1.75
C THR A 104 -6.58 -12.89 -2.33
N THR A 105 -6.17 -13.61 -3.37
CA THR A 105 -4.89 -13.37 -4.07
C THR A 105 -4.88 -12.01 -4.77
N VAL A 106 -5.99 -11.61 -5.41
CA VAL A 106 -6.11 -10.30 -6.05
C VAL A 106 -6.01 -9.17 -5.02
N VAL A 107 -6.68 -9.29 -3.88
CA VAL A 107 -6.58 -8.31 -2.79
C VAL A 107 -5.13 -8.19 -2.29
N LEU A 108 -4.43 -9.32 -2.14
CA LEU A 108 -3.02 -9.34 -1.76
C LEU A 108 -2.10 -8.70 -2.82
N ALA A 109 -2.37 -8.94 -4.10
CA ALA A 109 -1.63 -8.31 -5.19
C ALA A 109 -1.82 -6.77 -5.21
N VAL A 110 -3.05 -6.30 -5.01
CA VAL A 110 -3.36 -4.85 -4.91
C VAL A 110 -2.69 -4.22 -3.69
N LEU A 111 -2.63 -4.94 -2.57
CA LEU A 111 -1.88 -4.53 -1.38
C LEU A 111 -0.39 -4.32 -1.67
N LEU A 112 0.25 -5.33 -2.26
CA LEU A 112 1.67 -5.26 -2.60
C LEU A 112 1.95 -4.15 -3.61
N MET A 113 1.06 -3.94 -4.58
CA MET A 113 1.15 -2.83 -5.52
C MET A 113 1.05 -1.47 -4.81
N THR A 114 0.19 -1.36 -3.80
CA THR A 114 0.05 -0.15 -3.00
C THR A 114 1.32 0.14 -2.20
N PHE A 115 1.95 -0.89 -1.62
CA PHE A 115 3.24 -0.74 -0.94
C PHE A 115 4.36 -0.37 -1.92
N ALA A 116 4.43 -1.03 -3.08
CA ALA A 116 5.40 -0.70 -4.13
C ALA A 116 5.29 0.77 -4.55
N PHE A 117 4.07 1.25 -4.78
CA PHE A 117 3.80 2.65 -5.11
C PHE A 117 4.26 3.59 -3.99
N ARG A 118 3.91 3.28 -2.74
CA ARG A 118 4.32 4.09 -1.57
C ARG A 118 5.84 4.21 -1.50
N GLU A 119 6.57 3.09 -1.53
CA GLU A 119 8.04 3.10 -1.44
C GLU A 119 8.67 3.84 -2.63
N HIS A 120 8.12 3.66 -3.84
CA HIS A 120 8.59 4.38 -5.02
C HIS A 120 8.36 5.89 -4.92
N PHE A 121 7.23 6.32 -4.35
CA PHE A 121 6.94 7.72 -4.11
C PHE A 121 7.94 8.36 -3.12
N TRP A 122 8.26 7.67 -2.04
CA TRP A 122 9.27 8.12 -1.06
C TRP A 122 10.66 8.21 -1.71
N TYR A 123 11.03 7.23 -2.54
CA TYR A 123 12.26 7.30 -3.35
C TYR A 123 12.28 8.53 -4.26
N THR A 124 11.20 8.84 -4.98
CA THR A 124 11.12 10.02 -5.84
C THR A 124 11.27 11.31 -5.03
N GLN A 125 10.60 11.43 -3.89
CA GLN A 125 10.72 12.61 -3.01
C GLN A 125 12.16 12.83 -2.53
N MET A 126 12.85 11.75 -2.17
CA MET A 126 14.26 11.81 -1.76
C MET A 126 15.20 12.11 -2.92
N LYS A 127 14.95 11.54 -4.10
CA LYS A 127 15.74 11.77 -5.33
C LYS A 127 15.69 13.24 -5.76
N TYR A 128 14.51 13.85 -5.76
CA TYR A 128 14.33 15.24 -6.20
C TYR A 128 14.53 16.26 -5.06
N ARG A 129 14.82 15.82 -3.83
CA ARG A 129 15.00 16.68 -2.64
C ARG A 129 13.87 17.70 -2.46
N ARG A 130 12.62 17.32 -2.77
CA ARG A 130 11.44 18.20 -2.68
C ARG A 130 10.34 17.51 -1.86
N LEU A 131 10.00 18.10 -0.71
CA LEU A 131 8.82 17.72 0.05
C LEU A 131 7.61 18.41 -0.58
N GLY A 132 6.57 17.65 -0.93
CA GLY A 132 5.36 18.16 -1.60
C GLY A 132 5.20 17.80 -3.08
N PHE A 133 5.98 16.85 -3.60
CA PHE A 133 5.80 16.33 -4.96
C PHE A 133 4.37 15.82 -5.17
N THR A 134 3.64 16.36 -6.13
CA THR A 134 2.26 15.94 -6.40
C THR A 134 2.23 14.63 -7.19
N PHE A 135 1.13 13.87 -7.11
CA PHE A 135 0.96 12.62 -7.86
C PHE A 135 1.11 12.82 -9.38
N GLN A 136 0.67 13.97 -9.90
CA GLN A 136 0.80 14.31 -11.32
C GLN A 136 2.26 14.52 -11.72
N GLU A 137 3.06 15.18 -10.88
CA GLU A 137 4.50 15.35 -11.10
C GLU A 137 5.26 14.03 -10.98
N TRP A 138 4.84 13.15 -10.06
CA TRP A 138 5.35 11.79 -9.96
C TRP A 138 5.12 10.98 -11.23
N LEU A 139 3.89 11.01 -11.76
CA LEU A 139 3.57 10.34 -13.02
C LEU A 139 4.44 10.86 -14.17
N LYS A 140 4.61 12.18 -14.29
CA LYS A 140 5.50 12.78 -15.30
C LYS A 140 6.95 12.35 -15.13
N SER A 141 7.46 12.31 -13.90
CA SER A 141 8.83 11.86 -13.60
C SER A 141 9.06 10.38 -13.95
N VAL A 142 8.05 9.53 -13.74
CA VAL A 142 8.14 8.09 -14.07
C VAL A 142 8.02 7.85 -15.57
N PHE A 143 7.10 8.52 -16.23
CA PHE A 143 6.81 8.32 -17.66
C PHE A 143 7.58 9.25 -18.60
N ASN A 144 8.46 10.10 -18.06
CA ASN A 144 9.38 10.97 -18.79
C ASN A 144 8.68 11.82 -19.88
N TYR A 145 7.56 12.44 -19.50
CA TYR A 145 6.77 13.37 -20.33
C TYR A 145 6.77 14.78 -19.73
#